data_AF-A0A291H247-F1
#
_entry.id   AF-A0A291H247-F1
#
_cell.length_a   1.000
_cell.length_b   1.000
_cell.length_c   1.000
_cell.angle_alpha   90.00
_cell.angle_beta   90.00
_cell.angle_gamma   90.00
#
_symmetry.space_group_name_H-M   'P 1'
#
loop_
_entity.id
_entity.type
_entity.pdbx_description
1 polymer ?
#
loop_
_entity_poly.entity_id
_entity_poly.type
_entity_poly.pdbx_seq_one_letter_code
_entity_poly.pdbx_strand_id
1 'polypeptide(L)'
;MAVVRVYNLGYDPETRIGELLHTTTVRHAFGMIRREVADPVELTMLGDRIVPTALELTRELSGAWVEGAGQRSVGFSYRAVHERDHWSCGYCGRSVSKSPAREALLATVDHILPSSRGGLSSWTNLVSACKECNNRKADRTPEEAGMPLRVDPYDPALAYRVGGFVERLPVLVPA
;
A
#
# COMPACT_ATOMS: atom_id res chain seq x y z
N MET A 1 18.61 -7.22 22.14
CA MET A 1 17.19 -7.13 22.55
C MET A 1 16.38 -7.97 21.58
N ALA A 2 15.45 -8.80 22.06
CA ALA A 2 14.55 -9.53 21.17
C ALA A 2 13.64 -8.53 20.44
N VAL A 3 13.53 -8.68 19.12
CA VAL A 3 12.79 -7.80 18.23
C VAL A 3 11.54 -8.55 17.76
N VAL A 4 10.38 -7.90 17.89
CA VAL A 4 9.08 -8.44 17.48
C VAL A 4 8.66 -7.77 16.18
N ARG A 5 8.26 -8.54 15.17
CA ARG A 5 7.73 -8.02 13.90
C ARG A 5 6.24 -7.70 14.05
N VAL A 6 5.78 -6.60 13.47
CA VAL A 6 4.36 -6.23 13.47
C VAL A 6 3.89 -6.13 12.03
N TYR A 7 2.98 -7.01 11.66
CA TYR A 7 2.38 -7.11 10.34
C TYR A 7 0.99 -6.46 10.31
N ASN A 8 0.59 -6.00 9.13
CA ASN A 8 -0.79 -5.64 8.86
C ASN A 8 -1.68 -6.88 8.90
N LEU A 9 -3.01 -6.69 9.00
CA LEU A 9 -3.97 -7.78 8.90
C LEU A 9 -3.84 -8.50 7.55
N GLY A 10 -3.83 -9.83 7.55
CA GLY A 10 -3.59 -10.69 6.39
C GLY A 10 -2.21 -11.37 6.37
N TYR A 11 -1.49 -11.40 7.49
CA TYR A 11 -0.24 -12.15 7.61
C TYR A 11 -0.49 -13.66 7.80
N ASP A 12 0.12 -14.46 6.95
CA ASP A 12 0.10 -15.91 7.01
C ASP A 12 1.39 -16.45 7.68
N PRO A 13 1.31 -17.07 8.88
CA PRO A 13 2.48 -17.62 9.59
C PRO A 13 3.10 -18.85 8.91
N GLU A 14 2.32 -19.61 8.14
CA GLU A 14 2.79 -20.83 7.47
C GLU A 14 3.66 -20.48 6.26
N THR A 15 3.17 -19.56 5.43
CA THR A 15 3.90 -19.10 4.23
C THR A 15 4.82 -17.92 4.51
N ARG A 16 4.68 -17.26 5.67
CA ARG A 16 5.36 -16.01 6.08
C ARG A 16 5.11 -14.84 5.14
N ILE A 17 3.98 -14.85 4.45
CA ILE A 17 3.56 -13.79 3.54
C ILE A 17 2.67 -12.81 4.29
N GLY A 18 3.00 -11.52 4.24
CA GLY A 18 2.18 -10.44 4.79
C GLY A 18 2.93 -9.12 4.80
N GLU A 19 2.19 -8.01 4.95
CA GLU A 19 2.76 -6.67 4.95
C GLU A 19 3.41 -6.36 6.30
N LEU A 20 4.75 -6.35 6.35
CA LEU A 20 5.46 -5.92 7.56
C LEU A 20 5.37 -4.39 7.71
N LEU A 21 4.74 -3.92 8.79
CA LEU A 21 4.58 -2.50 9.07
C LEU A 21 5.81 -1.93 9.79
N HIS A 22 6.24 -2.57 10.87
CA HIS A 22 7.44 -2.16 11.62
C HIS A 22 7.94 -3.27 12.56
N THR A 23 9.00 -2.99 13.31
CA THR A 23 9.50 -3.85 14.39
C THR A 23 9.48 -3.12 15.73
N THR A 24 9.28 -3.86 16.82
CA THR A 24 9.15 -3.30 18.17
C THR A 24 9.82 -4.16 19.23
N THR A 25 9.84 -3.68 20.48
CA THR A 25 10.39 -4.43 21.62
C THR A 25 9.35 -5.40 22.18
N VAL A 26 9.80 -6.48 22.82
CA VAL A 26 8.91 -7.43 23.52
C VAL A 26 7.98 -6.71 24.52
N ARG A 27 8.49 -5.70 25.25
CA ARG A 27 7.68 -4.90 26.19
C ARG A 27 6.52 -4.19 25.49
N HIS A 28 6.80 -3.54 24.36
CA HIS A 28 5.79 -2.79 23.61
C HIS A 28 4.79 -3.76 22.96
N ALA A 29 5.25 -4.89 22.42
CA ALA A 29 4.41 -5.95 21.86
C ALA A 29 3.33 -6.42 22.84
N PHE A 30 3.69 -6.72 24.09
CA PHE A 30 2.70 -7.05 25.13
C PHE A 30 1.72 -5.91 25.42
N GLY A 31 2.16 -4.66 25.29
CA GLY A 31 1.30 -3.49 25.40
C GLY A 31 0.30 -3.36 24.24
N MET A 32 0.62 -3.86 23.05
CA MET A 32 -0.29 -3.92 21.91
C MET A 32 -1.31 -5.05 22.09
N ILE A 33 -0.85 -6.24 22.49
CA ILE A 33 -1.71 -7.41 22.77
C ILE A 33 -2.73 -7.08 23.86
N ARG A 34 -2.29 -6.54 24.99
CA ARG A 34 -3.19 -6.21 26.12
C ARG A 34 -4.24 -5.15 25.78
N ARG A 35 -3.96 -4.29 24.79
CA ARG A 35 -4.88 -3.27 24.29
C ARG A 35 -5.70 -3.75 23.10
N GLU A 36 -5.58 -5.03 22.72
CA GLU A 36 -6.30 -5.62 21.60
C GLU A 36 -6.03 -4.92 20.26
N VAL A 37 -4.82 -4.34 20.12
CA VAL A 37 -4.36 -3.66 18.89
C VAL A 37 -3.74 -4.66 17.91
N ALA A 38 -3.16 -5.74 18.44
CA ALA A 38 -2.48 -6.75 17.65
C ALA A 38 -2.53 -8.11 18.33
N ASP A 39 -2.72 -9.16 17.54
CA ASP A 39 -2.72 -10.55 17.97
C ASP A 39 -1.34 -11.19 17.73
N PRO A 40 -0.86 -12.04 18.67
CA PRO A 40 0.36 -12.79 18.46
C PRO A 40 0.15 -13.91 17.44
N VAL A 41 0.95 -13.89 16.37
CA VAL A 41 0.88 -14.86 15.26
C VAL A 41 2.08 -15.79 15.20
N GLU A 42 3.20 -15.40 15.82
CA GLU A 42 4.31 -16.31 16.10
C GLU A 42 4.82 -16.13 17.53
N LEU A 43 5.12 -17.23 18.21
CA LEU A 43 5.61 -17.27 19.58
C LEU A 43 6.89 -18.11 19.69
N THR A 44 7.74 -17.79 20.65
CA THR A 44 8.92 -18.59 20.99
C THR A 44 9.16 -18.65 22.49
N MET A 45 9.99 -19.60 22.92
CA MET A 45 10.48 -19.71 24.29
C MET A 45 11.81 -18.99 24.43
N LEU A 46 11.86 -18.00 25.33
CA LEU A 46 13.11 -17.35 25.74
C LEU A 46 13.33 -17.62 27.23
N GLY A 47 14.18 -18.62 27.53
CA GLY A 47 14.31 -19.15 28.88
C GLY A 47 13.02 -19.85 29.30
N ASP A 48 12.42 -19.40 30.40
CA ASP A 48 11.17 -19.90 30.97
C ASP A 48 9.92 -19.11 30.52
N ARG A 49 10.07 -18.18 29.57
CA ARG A 49 9.00 -17.26 29.16
C ARG A 49 8.61 -17.44 27.70
N ILE A 50 7.31 -17.48 27.45
CA ILE A 50 6.74 -17.37 26.10
C ILE A 50 6.77 -15.90 25.69
N VAL A 51 7.39 -15.59 24.54
CA VAL A 51 7.46 -14.24 23.99
C VAL A 51 7.06 -14.24 22.52
N PRO A 52 6.37 -13.18 22.04
CA PRO A 52 6.03 -13.08 20.63
C PRO A 52 7.26 -12.76 19.77
N THR A 53 7.32 -13.37 18.58
CA THR A 53 8.30 -13.03 17.52
C THR A 53 7.64 -12.31 16.35
N ALA A 54 6.33 -12.46 16.19
CA ALA A 54 5.52 -11.71 15.24
C ALA A 54 4.11 -11.44 15.81
N LEU A 55 3.60 -10.25 15.52
CA LEU A 55 2.21 -9.85 15.74
C LEU A 55 1.56 -9.50 14.40
N GLU A 56 0.27 -9.70 14.31
CA GLU A 56 -0.61 -9.19 13.27
C GLU A 56 -1.57 -8.17 13.89
N LEU A 57 -1.87 -7.07 13.22
CA LEU A 57 -2.86 -6.12 13.74
C LEU A 57 -4.26 -6.72 13.72
N THR A 58 -5.07 -6.44 14.75
CA THR A 58 -6.46 -6.92 14.84
C THR A 58 -7.38 -6.30 13.78
N ARG A 59 -6.90 -5.25 13.10
CA ARG A 59 -7.59 -4.54 12.03
C ARG A 59 -6.60 -4.19 10.94
N GLU A 60 -7.05 -4.26 9.69
CA GLU A 60 -6.28 -3.82 8.54
C GLU A 60 -6.04 -2.32 8.64
N LEU A 61 -4.77 -1.92 8.61
CA LEU A 61 -4.38 -0.54 8.40
C LEU A 61 -4.28 -0.29 6.90
N SER A 62 -5.37 0.20 6.32
CA SER A 62 -5.41 0.73 4.97
C SER A 62 -5.25 2.26 5.03
N GLY A 63 -4.01 2.77 4.96
CA GLY A 63 -3.75 4.21 4.88
C GLY A 63 -2.55 4.70 5.70
N ALA A 64 -1.87 5.72 5.17
CA ALA A 64 -0.71 6.34 5.80
C ALA A 64 -1.07 7.00 7.13
N TRP A 65 -0.34 6.63 8.19
CA TRP A 65 -0.39 7.32 9.48
C TRP A 65 -0.10 8.83 9.31
N VAL A 66 -1.05 9.67 9.73
CA VAL A 66 -0.78 11.08 10.09
C VAL A 66 -1.19 11.28 11.54
N GLU A 67 -0.24 11.08 12.45
CA GLU A 67 -0.37 11.53 13.83
C GLU A 67 0.35 12.89 13.97
N GLY A 68 -0.38 13.89 14.47
CA GLY A 68 0.15 15.21 14.81
C GLY A 68 -0.18 16.31 13.81
N ALA A 69 -0.31 17.54 14.31
CA ALA A 69 -0.58 18.78 13.58
C ALA A 69 0.54 19.21 12.59
N GLY A 70 1.32 18.26 12.08
CA GLY A 70 2.19 18.42 10.94
C GLY A 70 1.64 17.57 9.80
N GLN A 71 1.20 18.24 8.74
CA GLN A 71 0.81 17.63 7.46
C GLN A 71 1.95 16.76 6.89
N ARG A 72 2.10 15.53 7.37
CA ARG A 72 2.81 14.51 6.60
C ARG A 72 1.79 13.87 5.68
N SER A 73 1.41 14.66 4.67
CA SER A 73 0.86 14.12 3.43
C SER A 73 1.70 12.91 3.03
N VAL A 74 1.05 11.85 2.53
CA VAL A 74 1.79 10.85 1.75
C VAL A 74 2.55 11.63 0.70
N GLY A 75 3.87 11.74 0.87
CA GLY A 75 4.69 12.58 0.02
C GLY A 75 4.48 12.15 -1.42
N PHE A 76 3.87 13.01 -2.23
CA PHE A 76 3.55 12.68 -3.60
C PHE A 76 4.84 12.35 -4.36
N SER A 77 4.96 11.09 -4.78
CA SER A 77 6.10 10.58 -5.54
C SER A 77 5.65 9.42 -6.40
N TYR A 78 6.37 9.15 -7.50
CA TYR A 78 6.07 7.99 -8.34
C TYR A 78 6.18 6.66 -7.59
N ARG A 79 7.07 6.58 -6.60
CA ARG A 79 7.12 5.42 -5.70
C ARG A 79 5.80 5.27 -4.91
N ALA A 80 5.28 6.36 -4.38
CA ALA A 80 4.06 6.33 -3.59
C ALA A 80 2.82 5.99 -4.46
N VAL A 81 2.82 6.32 -5.75
CA VAL A 81 1.80 5.83 -6.72
C VAL A 81 1.86 4.32 -6.86
N HIS A 82 3.06 3.73 -6.99
CA HIS A 82 3.21 2.27 -7.00
C HIS A 82 2.75 1.61 -5.71
N GLU A 83 3.05 2.22 -4.56
CA GLU A 83 2.63 1.71 -3.25
C GLU A 83 1.10 1.76 -3.11
N ARG A 84 0.45 2.87 -3.49
CA ARG A 84 -1.02 2.99 -3.54
C ARG A 84 -1.67 1.93 -4.42
N ASP A 85 -1.04 1.60 -5.54
CA ASP A 85 -1.55 0.63 -6.51
C ASP A 85 -1.04 -0.79 -6.26
N HIS A 86 -0.47 -1.06 -5.07
CA HIS A 86 0.04 -2.37 -4.64
C HIS A 86 1.00 -3.00 -5.66
N TRP A 87 1.86 -2.18 -6.25
CA TRP A 87 2.81 -2.58 -7.29
C TRP A 87 2.17 -3.36 -8.43
N SER A 88 0.92 -3.02 -8.77
CA SER A 88 0.16 -3.67 -9.84
C SER A 88 -0.09 -2.68 -10.97
N CYS A 89 -0.09 -3.16 -12.21
CA CYS A 89 -0.37 -2.35 -13.38
C CYS A 89 -1.87 -2.02 -13.43
N GLY A 90 -2.21 -0.73 -13.45
CA GLY A 90 -3.59 -0.22 -13.51
C GLY A 90 -4.35 -0.62 -14.78
N TYR A 91 -3.69 -1.14 -15.81
CA TYR A 91 -4.31 -1.57 -17.07
C TYR A 91 -4.47 -3.09 -17.17
N CYS A 92 -3.41 -3.84 -16.93
CA CYS A 92 -3.41 -5.29 -17.11
C CYS A 92 -3.51 -6.09 -15.80
N GLY A 93 -3.39 -5.44 -14.65
CA GLY A 93 -3.44 -6.06 -13.31
C GLY A 93 -2.20 -6.87 -12.94
N ARG A 94 -1.21 -7.01 -13.83
CA ARG A 94 0.02 -7.75 -13.54
C ARG A 94 0.90 -6.98 -12.55
N SER A 95 1.59 -7.69 -11.68
CA SER A 95 2.60 -7.11 -10.78
C SER A 95 3.76 -6.51 -11.58
N VAL A 96 4.23 -5.34 -11.12
CA VAL A 96 5.36 -4.60 -11.68
C VAL A 96 6.44 -4.45 -10.62
N SER A 97 7.69 -4.34 -11.06
CA SER A 97 8.80 -4.06 -10.15
C SER A 97 9.91 -3.29 -10.86
N LYS A 98 10.88 -2.77 -10.12
CA LYS A 98 12.06 -2.10 -10.69
C LYS A 98 13.06 -3.08 -11.34
N SER A 99 12.95 -4.37 -11.02
CA SER A 99 13.85 -5.42 -11.52
C SER A 99 13.05 -6.68 -11.82
N PRO A 100 12.14 -6.64 -12.82
CA PRO A 100 11.30 -7.77 -13.16
C PRO A 100 12.06 -8.79 -14.01
N ALA A 101 11.57 -10.02 -14.08
CA ALA A 101 12.10 -11.05 -14.97
C ALA A 101 11.92 -10.74 -16.47
N ARG A 102 10.98 -9.83 -16.81
CA ARG A 102 10.70 -9.39 -18.17
C ARG A 102 10.61 -7.88 -18.23
N GLU A 103 11.29 -7.27 -19.17
CA GLU A 103 11.31 -5.81 -19.35
C GLU A 103 9.91 -5.20 -19.55
N ALA A 104 9.00 -5.95 -20.18
CA ALA A 104 7.58 -5.60 -20.34
C ALA A 104 6.86 -5.29 -19.00
N LEU A 105 7.34 -5.88 -17.90
CA LEU A 105 6.80 -5.72 -16.53
C LEU A 105 7.54 -4.66 -15.70
N LEU A 106 8.46 -3.90 -16.31
CA LEU A 106 9.18 -2.84 -15.61
C LEU A 106 8.19 -1.80 -15.10
N ALA A 107 8.30 -1.48 -13.80
CA ALA A 107 7.46 -0.50 -13.14
C ALA A 107 7.69 0.90 -13.74
N THR A 108 6.62 1.50 -14.22
CA THR A 108 6.54 2.88 -14.71
C THR A 108 5.31 3.55 -14.12
N VAL A 109 5.26 4.88 -14.13
CA VAL A 109 4.04 5.62 -13.81
C VAL A 109 3.50 6.23 -15.09
N ASP A 110 2.19 6.12 -15.30
CA ASP A 110 1.51 6.65 -16.47
C ASP A 110 0.45 7.69 -16.07
N HIS A 111 0.28 8.70 -16.92
CA HIS A 111 -0.75 9.72 -16.79
C HIS A 111 -2.03 9.29 -17.52
N ILE A 112 -3.16 9.19 -16.82
CA ILE A 112 -4.45 8.83 -17.40
C ILE A 112 -4.83 9.80 -18.52
N LEU A 113 -4.91 11.10 -18.19
CA LEU A 113 -4.85 12.17 -19.19
C LEU A 113 -3.37 12.45 -19.47
N PRO A 114 -2.86 12.25 -20.70
CA PRO A 114 -1.45 12.47 -21.03
C PRO A 114 -0.96 13.87 -20.66
N SER A 115 0.27 13.97 -20.16
CA SER A 115 0.89 15.25 -19.81
C SER A 115 1.02 16.20 -21.01
N SER A 116 1.27 15.66 -22.21
CA SER A 116 1.27 16.40 -23.49
C SER A 116 -0.07 17.07 -23.81
N ARG A 117 -1.16 16.61 -23.17
CA ARG A 117 -2.52 17.13 -23.33
C ARG A 117 -3.02 17.88 -22.08
N GLY A 118 -2.10 18.30 -21.21
CA GLY A 118 -2.41 19.07 -20.00
C GLY A 118 -2.73 18.22 -18.76
N GLY A 119 -2.49 16.91 -18.81
CA GLY A 119 -2.62 16.04 -17.65
C GLY A 119 -1.66 16.39 -16.52
N LEU A 120 -2.21 16.65 -15.34
CA LEU A 120 -1.41 16.98 -14.15
C LEU A 120 -0.78 15.73 -13.54
N SER A 121 0.39 15.88 -12.94
CA SER A 121 0.94 14.85 -12.04
C SER A 121 0.24 14.92 -10.69
N SER A 122 -0.92 14.27 -10.58
CA SER A 122 -1.73 14.19 -9.38
C SER A 122 -2.04 12.74 -9.02
N TRP A 123 -2.47 12.51 -7.78
CA TRP A 123 -2.93 11.18 -7.35
C TRP A 123 -4.02 10.62 -8.27
N THR A 124 -5.04 11.41 -8.59
CA THR A 124 -6.17 10.96 -9.41
C THR A 124 -5.86 10.80 -10.90
N ASN A 125 -4.73 11.35 -11.39
CA ASN A 125 -4.35 11.27 -12.80
C ASN A 125 -3.15 10.34 -13.05
N LEU A 126 -2.47 9.84 -12.02
CA LEU A 126 -1.35 8.91 -12.15
C LEU A 126 -1.74 7.51 -11.71
N VAL A 127 -1.25 6.51 -12.44
CA VAL A 127 -1.37 5.09 -12.08
C VAL A 127 -0.06 4.37 -12.25
N SER A 128 0.15 3.35 -11.43
CA SER A 128 1.19 2.35 -11.64
C SER A 128 0.92 1.60 -12.94
N ALA A 129 1.92 1.49 -13.81
CA ALA A 129 1.81 0.81 -15.10
C ALA A 129 3.04 -0.06 -15.35
N CYS A 130 2.88 -1.11 -16.16
CA CYS A 130 4.02 -1.82 -16.73
C CYS A 130 4.48 -1.13 -18.01
N LYS A 131 5.78 -1.22 -18.34
CA LYS A 131 6.36 -0.61 -19.55
C LYS A 131 5.57 -0.95 -20.83
N GLU A 132 5.13 -2.19 -20.98
CA GLU A 132 4.33 -2.63 -22.12
C GLU A 132 3.00 -1.88 -22.25
N CYS A 133 2.22 -1.79 -21.16
CA CYS A 133 0.94 -1.08 -21.17
C CYS A 133 1.15 0.43 -21.32
N ASN A 134 2.13 1.01 -20.63
CA ASN A 134 2.43 2.42 -20.75
C ASN A 134 2.78 2.81 -22.20
N ASN A 135 3.66 2.04 -22.86
CA ASN A 135 4.01 2.24 -24.25
C ASN A 135 2.82 2.01 -25.20
N ARG A 136 1.96 1.03 -24.90
CA ARG A 136 0.75 0.77 -25.69
C ARG A 136 -0.22 1.94 -25.59
N LYS A 137 -0.43 2.53 -24.41
CA LYS A 137 -1.32 3.68 -24.26
C LYS A 137 -0.74 4.92 -24.92
N ALA A 138 0.54 5.22 -24.67
CA ALA A 138 1.25 6.39 -25.18
C ALA A 138 0.52 7.70 -24.84
N ASP A 139 0.36 8.59 -25.81
CA ASP A 139 -0.25 9.92 -25.69
C ASP A 139 -1.78 9.93 -25.83
N ARG A 140 -2.42 8.77 -25.60
CA ARG A 140 -3.87 8.58 -25.63
C ARG A 140 -4.44 8.43 -24.22
N THR A 141 -5.74 8.68 -24.08
CA THR A 141 -6.49 8.30 -22.86
C THR A 141 -6.73 6.78 -22.83
N PRO A 142 -7.05 6.18 -21.67
CA PRO A 142 -7.43 4.77 -21.57
C PRO A 142 -8.54 4.37 -22.57
N GLU A 143 -9.53 5.24 -22.77
CA GLU A 143 -10.66 5.03 -23.68
C GLU A 143 -10.18 5.00 -25.14
N GLU A 144 -9.38 6.00 -25.55
CA GLU A 144 -8.81 6.10 -26.89
C GLU A 144 -7.86 4.92 -27.22
N ALA A 145 -7.18 4.37 -26.22
CA ALA A 145 -6.30 3.22 -26.37
C ALA A 145 -7.04 1.86 -26.29
N GLY A 146 -8.32 1.84 -25.93
CA GLY A 146 -9.07 0.61 -25.65
C GLY A 146 -8.49 -0.17 -24.47
N MET A 147 -8.02 0.54 -23.44
CA MET A 147 -7.30 0.01 -22.29
C MET A 147 -8.03 0.42 -21.00
N PRO A 148 -9.14 -0.24 -20.63
CA PRO A 148 -9.89 0.13 -19.45
C PRO A 148 -9.03 0.05 -18.19
N LEU A 149 -9.14 1.06 -17.34
CA LEU A 149 -8.52 1.07 -16.02
C LEU A 149 -9.15 0.00 -15.14
N ARG A 150 -8.31 -0.81 -14.52
CA ARG A 150 -8.66 -1.83 -13.52
C ARG A 150 -8.47 -1.32 -12.08
N VAL A 151 -8.06 -0.08 -11.95
CA VAL A 151 -7.76 0.59 -10.70
C VAL A 151 -8.52 1.89 -10.67
N ASP A 152 -9.12 2.21 -9.53
CA ASP A 152 -9.67 3.53 -9.27
C ASP A 152 -8.61 4.36 -8.52
N PRO A 153 -7.97 5.35 -9.18
CA PRO A 153 -6.92 6.15 -8.58
C PRO A 153 -7.50 7.18 -7.61
N TYR A 154 -6.99 7.17 -6.39
CA TYR A 154 -7.45 8.05 -5.32
C TYR A 154 -6.29 8.81 -4.68
N ASP A 155 -6.61 9.88 -3.98
CA ASP A 155 -5.68 10.59 -3.10
C ASP A 155 -5.68 9.94 -1.72
N PRO A 156 -4.57 9.30 -1.28
CA PRO A 156 -4.48 8.68 0.03
C PRO A 156 -4.67 9.64 1.21
N ALA A 157 -4.57 10.96 0.98
CA ALA A 157 -4.86 11.96 2.01
C ALA A 157 -6.37 12.21 2.20
N LEU A 158 -7.21 11.81 1.25
CA LEU A 158 -8.65 12.08 1.23
C LEU A 158 -9.51 10.81 1.18
N ALA A 159 -8.94 9.67 0.81
CA ALA A 159 -9.65 8.42 0.57
C ALA A 159 -8.76 7.19 0.80
N TYR A 160 -9.38 6.02 0.92
CA TYR A 160 -8.75 4.71 1.11
C TYR A 160 -9.45 3.65 0.24
N ARG A 161 -8.81 2.50 0.02
CA ARG A 161 -9.39 1.39 -0.78
C ARG A 161 -9.85 0.24 0.12
N VAL A 162 -11.10 -0.20 -0.02
CA VAL A 162 -11.69 -1.37 0.67
C VAL A 162 -12.36 -2.27 -0.36
N GLY A 163 -12.02 -3.57 -0.37
CA GLY A 163 -12.69 -4.54 -1.24
C GLY A 163 -12.64 -4.21 -2.74
N GLY A 164 -11.64 -3.43 -3.18
CA GLY A 164 -11.51 -2.96 -4.57
C GLY A 164 -12.17 -1.62 -4.89
N PHE A 165 -12.87 -0.99 -3.93
CA PHE A 165 -13.56 0.29 -4.09
C PHE A 165 -12.83 1.41 -3.34
N VAL A 166 -12.93 2.65 -3.82
CA VAL A 166 -12.40 3.84 -3.15
C VAL A 166 -13.47 4.46 -2.26
N GLU A 167 -13.17 4.61 -0.98
CA GLU A 167 -14.02 5.26 0.01
C GLU A 167 -13.36 6.55 0.53
N ARG A 168 -14.14 7.62 0.67
CA ARG A 168 -13.64 8.87 1.25
C ARG A 168 -13.39 8.69 2.75
N LEU A 169 -12.30 9.27 3.24
CA LEU A 169 -12.04 9.33 4.67
C LEU A 169 -13.18 10.09 5.36
N PRO A 170 -13.69 9.60 6.50
CA PRO A 170 -14.71 10.30 7.26
C PRO A 170 -14.15 11.65 7.72
N VAL A 171 -14.89 12.73 7.46
CA VAL A 171 -14.57 14.04 8.02
C VAL A 171 -14.75 13.92 9.53
N LEU A 172 -13.66 14.05 10.29
CA LEU A 172 -13.74 14.17 11.74
C LEU A 172 -14.51 15.47 12.03
N VAL A 173 -15.78 15.34 12.41
CA VAL A 173 -16.54 16.47 12.95
C VAL A 173 -15.92 16.77 14.31
N PRO A 174 -15.36 17.97 14.53
CA PRO A 174 -14.84 18.31 15.85
C PRO A 174 -16.01 18.25 16.85
N ALA A 175 -15.76 17.59 17.99
CA ALA A 175 -16.68 17.51 19.11
C ALA A 175 -16.93 18.88 19.74
#